data_AF-W6UUN3-F1
#
_entry.id   AF-W6UUN3-F1
#
_cell.length_a   1.000
_cell.length_b   1.000
_cell.length_c   1.000
_cell.angle_alpha   90.00
_cell.angle_beta   90.00
_cell.angle_gamma   90.00
#
_symmetry.space_group_name_H-M   'P 1'
#
loop_
_entity.id
_entity.type
_entity.pdbx_description
1 polymer ?
#
loop_
_entity_poly.entity_id
_entity_poly.type
_entity_poly.pdbx_seq_one_letter_code
_entity_poly.pdbx_strand_id
1 'polypeptide(L)'
;MQINNSTSFYSSLFISGLIVLIYLLSCPYNKVEESFNIQAIHDIVYHRNNISQYDHMEFSGPVPRTFLGPLFLALPWLFLPPIIPKATLQFIGELCSCNRIIYVVRAVLGLLLLHAMGKLGSAFRERLRLLFCSRFLLITYTQFHLAFYSTRTLPNIFALITVISHIYRLGALRTTLEKNICAFRKKCVYHLSLCACCSIL
;
A
#
# COMPACT_ATOMS: atom_id res chain seq x y z
N MET A 1 8.56 -7.65 33.74
CA MET A 1 7.72 -6.63 33.06
C MET A 1 7.40 -7.13 31.66
N GLN A 2 6.28 -7.82 31.46
CA GLN A 2 5.84 -8.22 30.11
C GLN A 2 5.35 -6.95 29.40
N ILE A 3 6.23 -6.29 28.66
CA ILE A 3 5.79 -5.27 27.69
C ILE A 3 4.80 -5.99 26.79
N ASN A 4 3.56 -5.51 26.79
CA ASN A 4 2.46 -6.15 26.10
C ASN A 4 2.82 -6.24 24.61
N ASN A 5 3.18 -7.43 24.11
CA ASN A 5 3.83 -7.57 22.78
C ASN A 5 3.01 -6.97 21.62
N SER A 6 1.69 -6.85 21.81
CA SER A 6 0.79 -6.18 20.88
C SER A 6 0.99 -4.66 20.84
N THR A 7 1.21 -3.99 21.99
CA THR A 7 1.45 -2.54 22.02
C THR A 7 2.76 -2.19 21.33
N SER A 8 3.81 -3.01 21.51
CA SER A 8 5.09 -2.84 20.83
C SER A 8 4.96 -2.80 19.30
N PHE A 9 4.09 -3.63 18.72
CA PHE A 9 3.89 -3.66 17.28
C PHE A 9 3.23 -2.36 16.76
N TYR A 10 2.15 -1.92 17.41
CA TYR A 10 1.47 -0.68 17.04
C TYR A 10 2.36 0.55 17.25
N SER A 11 3.16 0.57 18.32
CA SER A 11 4.17 1.61 18.53
C SER A 11 5.20 1.65 17.40
N SER A 12 5.72 0.50 16.96
CA SER A 12 6.66 0.45 15.81
C SER A 12 6.03 0.92 14.51
N LEU A 13 4.76 0.58 14.25
CA LEU A 13 4.03 1.05 13.07
C LEU A 13 3.82 2.57 13.10
N PHE A 14 3.48 3.12 14.26
CA PHE A 14 3.34 4.56 14.46
C PHE A 14 4.67 5.29 14.23
N ILE A 15 5.77 4.81 14.82
CA ILE A 15 7.12 5.37 14.60
C ILE A 15 7.48 5.32 13.10
N SER A 16 7.20 4.21 12.42
CA SER A 16 7.44 4.08 10.98
C SER A 16 6.64 5.14 10.18
N GLY A 17 5.40 5.41 10.57
CA GLY A 17 4.59 6.46 9.96
C GLY A 17 5.15 7.87 10.17
N LEU A 18 5.70 8.17 11.35
CA LEU A 18 6.39 9.43 11.61
C LEU A 18 7.64 9.59 10.73
N ILE A 19 8.41 8.52 10.54
CA ILE A 19 9.58 8.54 9.65
C ILE A 19 9.15 8.87 8.22
N VAL A 20 8.10 8.22 7.70
CA VAL A 20 7.55 8.50 6.37
C VAL A 20 7.11 9.96 6.24
N LEU A 21 6.46 10.51 7.28
CA LEU A 21 6.05 11.92 7.30
C LEU A 21 7.25 12.87 7.29
N ILE A 22 8.30 12.58 8.05
CA ILE A 22 9.53 13.38 8.05
C ILE A 22 10.16 13.40 6.65
N TYR A 23 10.23 12.25 5.97
CA TYR A 23 10.77 12.18 4.60
C TYR A 23 9.86 12.89 3.58
N LEU A 24 8.54 12.84 3.75
CA LEU A 24 7.61 13.59 2.90
C LEU A 24 7.91 15.10 2.94
N LEU A 25 8.12 15.65 4.14
CA LEU A 25 8.34 17.08 4.35
C LEU A 25 9.77 17.51 4.01
N SER A 26 10.75 16.65 4.32
CA SER A 26 12.18 16.96 4.12
C SER A 26 12.64 16.83 2.66
N CYS A 27 11.90 16.12 1.81
CA CYS A 27 12.28 15.85 0.41
C CYS A 27 11.27 16.44 -0.59
N PRO A 28 11.25 17.78 -0.76
CA PRO A 28 10.26 18.48 -1.61
C PRO A 28 10.53 18.30 -3.11
N TYR A 29 11.79 18.14 -3.51
CA TYR A 29 12.17 18.05 -4.91
C TYR A 29 11.96 16.64 -5.48
N ASN A 30 11.38 16.57 -6.68
CA ASN A 30 11.10 15.31 -7.38
C ASN A 30 12.31 14.87 -8.23
N LYS A 31 12.51 13.56 -8.38
CA LYS A 31 13.45 13.01 -9.35
C LYS A 31 12.85 13.05 -10.74
N VAL A 32 13.72 13.06 -11.75
CA VAL A 32 13.31 12.98 -13.17
C VAL A 32 12.46 11.73 -13.44
N GLU A 33 12.71 10.63 -12.73
CA GLU A 33 11.97 9.36 -12.88
C GLU A 33 10.50 9.47 -12.40
N GLU A 34 10.19 10.46 -11.55
CA GLU A 34 8.86 10.68 -10.99
C GLU A 34 7.99 11.56 -11.89
N SER A 35 8.60 12.34 -12.80
CA SER A 35 7.89 13.36 -13.58
C SER A 35 6.73 12.76 -14.36
N PHE A 36 6.95 11.64 -15.05
CA PHE A 36 5.91 10.92 -15.80
C PHE A 36 4.70 10.60 -14.91
N ASN A 37 4.92 9.96 -13.75
CA ASN A 37 3.80 9.57 -12.90
C ASN A 37 3.11 10.78 -12.27
N ILE A 38 3.85 11.83 -11.92
CA ILE A 38 3.28 13.06 -11.34
C ILE A 38 2.43 13.80 -12.37
N GLN A 39 2.95 13.98 -13.58
CA GLN A 39 2.22 14.60 -14.68
C GLN A 39 0.99 13.75 -15.03
N ALA A 40 1.10 12.43 -15.07
CA ALA A 40 -0.03 11.56 -15.40
C ALA A 40 -1.15 11.67 -14.36
N ILE A 41 -0.80 11.78 -13.07
CA ILE A 41 -1.78 12.03 -12.00
C ILE A 41 -2.42 13.40 -12.17
N HIS A 42 -1.63 14.43 -12.48
CA HIS A 42 -2.14 15.76 -12.76
C HIS A 42 -3.16 15.73 -13.91
N ASP A 43 -2.80 15.12 -15.05
CA ASP A 43 -3.67 15.06 -16.22
C ASP A 43 -4.99 14.33 -15.92
N ILE A 44 -4.93 13.21 -15.20
CA ILE A 44 -6.12 12.45 -14.82
C ILE A 44 -7.01 13.24 -13.86
N VAL A 45 -6.43 13.95 -12.88
CA VAL A 45 -7.21 14.70 -11.88
C VAL A 45 -7.84 15.96 -12.48
N TYR A 46 -7.09 16.72 -13.28
CA TYR A 46 -7.54 18.01 -13.83
C TYR A 46 -8.30 17.87 -15.15
N HIS A 47 -7.77 17.13 -16.12
CA HIS A 47 -8.37 17.02 -17.45
C HIS A 47 -9.38 15.86 -17.56
N ARG A 48 -9.30 14.85 -16.68
CA ARG A 48 -10.25 13.71 -16.60
C ARG A 48 -10.49 13.05 -17.97
N ASN A 49 -11.66 13.25 -18.58
CA ASN A 49 -12.00 12.63 -19.86
C ASN A 49 -11.48 13.43 -21.08
N ASN A 50 -10.93 14.62 -20.87
CA ASN A 50 -10.43 15.47 -21.95
C ASN A 50 -8.99 15.10 -22.35
N ILE A 51 -8.85 13.94 -22.99
CA ILE A 51 -7.56 13.34 -23.34
C ILE A 51 -6.72 14.25 -24.26
N SER A 52 -7.36 15.09 -25.08
CA SER A 52 -6.64 16.00 -25.98
C SER A 52 -5.83 17.08 -25.26
N GLN A 53 -6.08 17.29 -23.95
CA GLN A 53 -5.34 18.26 -23.13
C GLN A 53 -4.26 17.60 -22.26
N TYR A 54 -3.98 16.30 -22.44
CA TYR A 54 -2.96 15.61 -21.66
C TYR A 54 -1.57 15.95 -22.21
N ASP A 55 -0.67 16.42 -21.34
CA ASP A 55 0.73 16.71 -21.68
C ASP A 55 1.44 15.47 -22.26
N HIS A 56 0.99 14.27 -21.88
CA HIS A 56 1.54 13.01 -22.36
C HIS A 56 1.32 12.73 -23.84
N MET A 57 0.41 13.45 -24.50
CA MET A 57 0.22 13.38 -25.95
C MET A 57 1.32 14.12 -26.70
N GLU A 58 1.87 15.18 -26.12
CA GLU A 58 2.97 15.97 -26.69
C GLU A 58 4.34 15.45 -26.22
N PHE A 59 4.42 15.02 -24.95
CA PHE A 59 5.65 14.57 -24.30
C PHE A 59 5.49 13.19 -23.65
N SER A 60 5.56 12.13 -24.45
CA SER A 60 5.42 10.73 -23.96
C SER A 60 6.56 10.24 -23.07
N GLY A 61 7.62 11.03 -22.91
CA GLY A 61 8.81 10.68 -22.15
C GLY A 61 9.76 9.71 -22.88
N PRO A 62 11.00 9.56 -22.42
CA PRO A 62 12.05 8.78 -23.10
C PRO A 62 11.92 7.26 -22.93
N VAL A 63 11.01 6.78 -22.07
CA VAL A 63 10.85 5.36 -21.74
C VAL A 63 9.36 5.03 -21.67
N PRO A 64 8.88 3.92 -22.28
CA PRO A 64 7.49 3.52 -22.18
C PRO A 64 7.13 3.19 -20.73
N ARG A 65 6.19 3.95 -20.16
CA ARG A 65 5.66 3.76 -18.80
C ARG A 65 4.15 3.51 -18.87
N THR A 66 3.60 2.85 -17.84
CA THR A 66 2.18 2.52 -17.77
C THR A 66 1.42 3.57 -16.97
N PHE A 67 0.22 3.93 -17.43
CA PHE A 67 -0.69 4.84 -16.72
C PHE A 67 -1.41 4.18 -15.52
N LEU A 68 -1.26 2.87 -15.33
CA LEU A 68 -1.97 2.11 -14.30
C LEU A 68 -1.67 2.62 -12.88
N GLY A 69 -0.40 2.86 -12.54
CA GLY A 69 -0.02 3.36 -11.21
C GLY A 69 -0.61 4.75 -10.92
N PRO A 70 -0.37 5.75 -11.78
CA PRO A 70 -1.02 7.06 -11.73
C PRO A 70 -2.54 7.01 -11.62
N LEU A 71 -3.19 6.18 -12.43
CA LEU A 71 -4.64 6.02 -12.42
C LEU A 71 -5.13 5.53 -11.05
N PHE A 72 -4.52 4.48 -10.50
CA PHE A 72 -4.88 3.96 -9.18
C PHE A 72 -4.74 5.00 -8.06
N LEU A 73 -3.70 5.83 -8.12
CA LEU A 73 -3.56 6.94 -7.17
C LEU A 73 -4.57 8.06 -7.42
N ALA A 74 -4.97 8.34 -8.66
CA ALA A 74 -5.94 9.38 -8.97
C ALA A 74 -7.40 8.97 -8.69
N LEU A 75 -7.70 7.66 -8.61
CA LEU A 75 -9.07 7.15 -8.42
C LEU A 75 -9.83 7.81 -7.25
N PRO A 76 -9.26 7.96 -6.02
CA PRO A 76 -9.98 8.61 -4.92
C PRO A 76 -10.46 10.03 -5.25
N TRP A 77 -9.71 10.78 -6.06
CA TRP A 77 -10.06 12.13 -6.51
C TRP A 77 -11.10 12.13 -7.65
N LEU A 78 -11.12 11.06 -8.44
CA LEU A 78 -12.13 10.85 -9.47
C LEU A 78 -13.49 10.49 -8.85
N PHE A 79 -13.48 9.68 -7.79
CA PHE A 79 -14.67 9.23 -7.05
C PHE A 79 -15.15 10.23 -5.99
N LEU A 80 -14.31 11.17 -5.55
CA LEU A 80 -14.81 12.34 -4.83
C LEU A 80 -15.77 13.10 -5.77
N PRO A 81 -17.08 13.21 -5.44
CA PRO A 81 -18.08 13.71 -6.37
C PRO A 81 -17.79 15.17 -6.80
N PRO A 82 -18.45 15.68 -7.85
CA PRO A 82 -18.43 17.11 -8.20
C PRO A 82 -19.31 17.92 -7.23
N ILE A 83 -19.31 17.60 -5.93
CA ILE A 83 -19.93 18.42 -4.88
C ILE A 83 -19.16 19.74 -4.75
N ILE A 84 -17.89 19.73 -5.14
CA ILE A 84 -17.04 20.91 -5.26
C ILE A 84 -17.14 21.36 -6.73
N PRO A 85 -17.77 22.51 -7.04
CA PRO A 85 -17.84 23.04 -8.40
C PRO A 85 -16.46 23.04 -9.06
N LYS A 86 -16.38 22.88 -10.39
CA LYS A 86 -15.10 23.00 -11.12
C LYS A 86 -14.38 24.31 -10.77
N ALA A 87 -15.12 25.39 -10.57
CA ALA A 87 -14.62 26.67 -10.09
C ALA A 87 -14.03 26.61 -8.67
N THR A 88 -14.58 25.78 -7.77
CA THR A 88 -14.05 25.57 -6.42
C THR A 88 -12.91 24.54 -6.39
N LEU A 89 -12.84 23.63 -7.36
CA LEU A 89 -11.70 22.73 -7.56
C LEU A 89 -10.53 23.47 -8.23
N GLN A 90 -10.82 24.40 -9.16
CA GLN A 90 -9.87 25.35 -9.72
C GLN A 90 -9.47 26.39 -8.68
N PHE A 91 -10.40 26.90 -7.86
CA PHE A 91 -10.07 27.81 -6.76
C PHE A 91 -9.31 27.08 -5.65
N ILE A 92 -9.65 25.84 -5.30
CA ILE A 92 -8.79 25.00 -4.45
C ILE A 92 -7.48 24.71 -5.18
N GLY A 93 -7.43 24.56 -6.50
CA GLY A 93 -6.20 24.37 -7.29
C GLY A 93 -5.34 25.63 -7.44
N GLU A 94 -5.93 26.82 -7.35
CA GLU A 94 -5.28 28.13 -7.42
C GLU A 94 -4.86 28.59 -6.01
N LEU A 95 -5.75 28.43 -5.02
CA LEU A 95 -5.45 28.56 -3.60
C LEU A 95 -4.49 27.46 -3.15
N CYS A 96 -4.43 26.33 -3.87
CA CYS A 96 -3.47 25.22 -3.76
C CYS A 96 -2.51 25.10 -4.96
N SER A 97 -1.60 26.08 -5.14
CA SER A 97 -0.44 26.04 -6.06
C SER A 97 0.01 24.62 -6.42
N CYS A 98 0.32 24.37 -7.69
CA CYS A 98 0.63 23.07 -8.32
C CYS A 98 1.47 22.08 -7.50
N ASN A 99 2.28 22.55 -6.54
CA ASN A 99 3.05 21.72 -5.62
C ASN A 99 2.20 20.99 -4.54
N ARG A 100 1.01 21.46 -4.19
CA ARG A 100 0.23 20.91 -3.06
C ARG A 100 -0.44 19.57 -3.37
N ILE A 101 -0.97 19.39 -4.58
CA ILE A 101 -1.53 18.08 -4.97
C ILE A 101 -0.47 16.98 -4.92
N ILE A 102 0.78 17.32 -5.26
CA ILE A 102 1.93 16.41 -5.21
C ILE A 102 2.15 15.91 -3.78
N TYR A 103 2.13 16.78 -2.77
CA TYR A 103 2.26 16.35 -1.36
C TYR A 103 1.13 15.42 -0.92
N VAL A 104 -0.11 15.69 -1.32
CA VAL A 104 -1.25 14.83 -0.96
C VAL A 104 -1.11 13.45 -1.61
N VAL A 105 -0.79 13.41 -2.90
CA VAL A 105 -0.57 12.17 -3.66
C VAL A 105 0.58 11.36 -3.04
N ARG A 106 1.69 12.01 -2.71
CA ARG A 106 2.86 11.40 -2.06
C ARG A 106 2.54 10.90 -0.65
N ALA A 107 1.71 11.62 0.11
CA ALA A 107 1.22 11.18 1.41
C ALA A 107 0.34 9.92 1.29
N VAL A 108 -0.60 9.90 0.35
CA VAL A 108 -1.44 8.72 0.09
C VAL A 108 -0.60 7.52 -0.31
N LEU A 109 0.40 7.69 -1.18
CA LEU A 109 1.31 6.61 -1.55
C LEU A 109 2.10 6.08 -0.34
N GLY A 110 2.63 6.98 0.50
CA GLY A 110 3.33 6.61 1.74
C GLY A 110 2.43 5.83 2.71
N LEU A 111 1.17 6.24 2.87
CA LEU A 111 0.19 5.54 3.70
C LEU A 111 -0.17 4.16 3.12
N LEU A 112 -0.31 4.03 1.81
CA LEU A 112 -0.56 2.74 1.15
C LEU A 112 0.60 1.76 1.38
N LEU A 113 1.85 2.23 1.28
CA LEU A 113 3.02 1.40 1.59
C LEU A 113 3.07 1.02 3.07
N LEU A 114 2.79 1.98 3.98
CA LEU A 114 2.73 1.73 5.41
C LEU A 114 1.66 0.68 5.76
N HIS A 115 0.48 0.77 5.12
CA HIS A 115 -0.60 -0.21 5.26
C HIS A 115 -0.19 -1.60 4.74
N ALA A 116 0.44 -1.67 3.57
CA ALA A 116 0.93 -2.94 3.00
C ALA A 116 1.97 -3.59 3.93
N MET A 117 2.91 -2.81 4.47
CA MET A 117 3.91 -3.27 5.44
C MET A 117 3.28 -3.70 6.77
N GLY A 118 2.24 -3.01 7.23
CA GLY A 118 1.47 -3.42 8.41
C GLY A 118 0.74 -4.75 8.22
N LYS A 119 0.19 -5.00 7.03
CA LYS A 119 -0.39 -6.30 6.67
C LYS A 119 0.67 -7.39 6.59
N LEU A 120 1.84 -7.11 6.03
CA LEU A 120 2.97 -8.04 6.02
C LEU A 120 3.40 -8.40 7.45
N GLY A 121 3.52 -7.41 8.33
CA GLY A 121 3.82 -7.62 9.75
C GLY A 121 2.73 -8.45 10.46
N SER A 122 1.47 -8.26 10.08
CA SER A 122 0.35 -9.07 10.60
C SER A 122 0.40 -10.52 10.10
N ALA A 123 0.79 -10.76 8.85
CA ALA A 123 1.03 -12.13 8.36
C ALA A 123 2.21 -12.80 9.06
N PHE A 124 3.25 -12.04 9.41
CA PHE A 124 4.35 -12.56 10.23
C PHE A 124 3.89 -12.84 11.66
N ARG A 125 3.03 -12.03 12.26
CA ARG A 125 2.48 -12.27 13.61
C ARG A 125 1.81 -13.64 13.74
N GLU A 126 1.12 -14.10 12.70
CA GLU A 126 0.46 -15.42 12.70
C GLU A 126 1.45 -16.60 12.72
N ARG A 127 2.72 -16.39 12.33
CA ARG A 127 3.73 -17.45 12.17
C ARG A 127 4.97 -17.27 13.03
N LEU A 128 5.27 -16.04 13.44
CA LEU A 128 6.47 -15.59 14.12
C LEU A 128 6.08 -14.77 15.36
N ARG A 129 7.05 -14.56 16.25
CA ARG A 129 6.83 -13.78 17.47
C ARG A 129 6.55 -12.30 17.13
N LEU A 130 5.65 -11.68 17.89
CA LEU A 130 5.32 -10.25 17.77
C LEU A 130 6.54 -9.33 17.86
N LEU A 131 7.50 -9.66 18.72
CA LEU A 131 8.75 -8.91 18.87
C LEU A 131 9.58 -8.89 17.57
N PHE A 132 9.58 -10.00 16.81
CA PHE A 132 10.25 -10.06 15.52
C PHE A 132 9.60 -9.09 14.53
N CYS A 133 8.27 -9.05 14.47
CA CYS A 133 7.52 -8.18 13.56
C CYS A 133 7.77 -6.70 13.87
N SER A 134 7.77 -6.33 15.16
CA SER A 134 8.05 -4.97 15.63
C SER A 134 9.48 -4.53 15.25
N ARG A 135 10.49 -5.38 15.49
CA ARG A 135 11.89 -5.10 15.12
C ARG A 135 12.10 -5.06 13.61
N PHE A 136 11.46 -5.96 12.88
CA PHE A 136 11.53 -5.99 11.42
C PHE A 136 11.04 -4.67 10.80
N LEU A 137 9.88 -4.16 11.25
CA LEU A 137 9.37 -2.87 10.78
C LEU A 137 10.33 -1.72 11.10
N LEU A 138 10.85 -1.67 12.34
CA LEU A 138 11.77 -0.62 12.77
C LEU A 138 13.05 -0.63 11.92
N ILE A 139 13.72 -1.78 11.80
CA ILE A 139 14.94 -1.91 10.99
C ILE A 139 14.67 -1.46 9.56
N THR A 140 13.56 -1.91 8.97
CA THR A 140 13.22 -1.62 7.58
C THR A 140 12.94 -0.13 7.33
N TYR A 141 12.27 0.57 8.24
CA TYR A 141 12.00 2.01 8.10
C TYR A 141 13.14 2.89 8.60
N THR A 142 14.08 2.37 9.39
CA THR A 142 15.33 3.09 9.69
C THR A 142 16.34 3.03 8.55
N GLN A 143 16.21 2.07 7.63
CA GLN A 143 17.02 2.05 6.41
C GLN A 143 16.64 3.23 5.52
N PHE A 144 17.66 4.00 5.13
CA PHE A 144 17.50 5.17 4.25
C PHE A 144 16.66 4.84 3.01
N HIS A 145 16.95 3.72 2.34
CA HIS A 145 16.39 3.42 1.03
C HIS A 145 14.85 3.34 1.03
N LEU A 146 14.26 2.49 1.87
CA LEU A 146 12.79 2.35 1.85
C LEU A 146 12.10 3.62 2.37
N ALA A 147 12.61 4.22 3.44
CA ALA A 147 12.03 5.43 4.01
C ALA A 147 12.04 6.61 3.02
N PHE A 148 13.17 6.82 2.33
CA PHE A 148 13.33 7.86 1.33
C PHE A 148 12.41 7.66 0.11
N TYR A 149 12.28 6.42 -0.38
CA TYR A 149 11.45 6.14 -1.56
C TYR A 149 9.96 5.93 -1.23
N SER A 150 9.59 5.74 0.03
CA SER A 150 8.22 5.39 0.46
C SER A 150 7.12 6.33 -0.04
N THR A 151 7.44 7.62 -0.18
CA THR A 151 6.49 8.67 -0.58
C THR A 151 6.67 9.13 -2.03
N ARG A 152 7.57 8.52 -2.79
CA ARG A 152 7.96 8.98 -4.13
C ARG A 152 7.26 8.13 -5.18
N THR A 153 6.66 8.76 -6.19
CA THR A 153 5.82 8.12 -7.21
C THR A 153 6.65 7.38 -8.26
N LEU A 154 7.49 6.45 -7.80
CA LEU A 154 8.32 5.61 -8.64
C LEU A 154 7.57 4.31 -9.00
N PRO A 155 7.76 3.78 -10.22
CA PRO A 155 7.22 2.47 -10.63
C PRO A 155 7.52 1.35 -9.63
N ASN A 156 8.72 1.37 -9.06
CA ASN A 156 9.17 0.36 -8.10
C ASN A 156 8.35 0.37 -6.81
N ILE A 157 7.86 1.52 -6.37
CA ILE A 157 7.07 1.65 -5.14
C ILE A 157 5.64 1.15 -5.38
N PHE A 158 5.07 1.43 -6.55
CA PHE A 158 3.81 0.80 -6.96
C PHE A 158 3.94 -0.72 -7.00
N ALA A 159 4.99 -1.24 -7.64
CA ALA A 159 5.26 -2.67 -7.67
C ALA A 159 5.40 -3.25 -6.26
N LEU A 160 6.17 -2.60 -5.38
CA LEU A 160 6.38 -3.06 -4.01
C LEU A 160 5.06 -3.19 -3.22
N ILE A 161 4.17 -2.18 -3.29
CA ILE A 161 2.86 -2.23 -2.62
C ILE A 161 2.04 -3.42 -3.13
N THR A 162 2.02 -3.64 -4.45
CA THR A 162 1.25 -4.74 -5.06
C THR A 162 1.82 -6.11 -4.67
N VAL A 163 3.14 -6.28 -4.70
CA VAL A 163 3.83 -7.52 -4.32
C VAL A 163 3.59 -7.85 -2.87
N ILE A 164 3.76 -6.90 -1.95
CA ILE A 164 3.52 -7.13 -0.51
C ILE A 164 2.05 -7.50 -0.26
N SER A 165 1.13 -6.79 -0.89
CA SER A 165 -0.32 -7.07 -0.77
C SER A 165 -0.67 -8.46 -1.29
N HIS A 166 -0.03 -8.88 -2.39
CA HIS A 166 -0.22 -10.21 -2.96
C HIS A 166 0.36 -11.31 -2.05
N ILE A 167 1.57 -11.12 -1.53
CA ILE A 167 2.20 -12.04 -0.57
C ILE A 167 1.33 -12.22 0.68
N TYR A 168 0.78 -11.13 1.22
CA TYR A 168 -0.15 -11.18 2.35
C TYR A 168 -1.39 -12.04 2.02
N ARG A 169 -2.01 -11.82 0.86
CA ARG A 169 -3.18 -12.60 0.42
C ARG A 169 -2.84 -14.08 0.21
N LEU A 170 -1.73 -14.39 -0.44
CA LEU A 170 -1.26 -15.77 -0.60
C LEU A 170 -1.00 -16.45 0.76
N GLY A 171 -0.39 -15.71 1.70
CA GLY A 171 -0.17 -16.18 3.06
C GLY A 171 -1.48 -16.52 3.79
N ALA A 172 -2.49 -15.67 3.65
CA ALA A 172 -3.82 -15.86 4.23
C ALA A 172 -4.61 -17.02 3.56
N LEU A 173 -4.49 -17.16 2.23
CA LEU A 173 -5.09 -18.28 1.51
C LEU A 173 -4.46 -19.61 1.94
N ARG A 174 -3.14 -19.66 2.05
CA ARG A 174 -2.42 -20.86 2.51
C ARG A 174 -2.83 -21.27 3.92
N THR A 175 -2.90 -20.34 4.87
CA THR A 175 -3.33 -20.68 6.24
C THR A 175 -4.78 -21.15 6.28
N THR A 176 -5.65 -20.60 5.44
CA THR A 176 -7.04 -21.06 5.30
C THR A 176 -7.11 -22.48 4.73
N LEU A 177 -6.32 -22.78 3.69
CA LEU A 177 -6.22 -24.13 3.12
C LEU A 177 -5.65 -25.15 4.12
N GLU A 178 -4.58 -24.81 4.84
CA GLU A 178 -4.00 -25.69 5.86
C GLU A 178 -5.00 -25.99 6.99
N LYS A 179 -5.77 -24.98 7.43
CA LYS A 179 -6.87 -25.16 8.41
C LYS A 179 -7.98 -26.04 7.86
N ASN A 180 -8.39 -25.86 6.60
CA ASN A 180 -9.42 -26.66 5.96
C ASN A 180 -8.98 -28.12 5.75
N ILE A 181 -7.73 -28.35 5.36
CA ILE A 181 -7.15 -29.70 5.26
C ILE A 181 -7.05 -30.36 6.64
N CYS A 182 -6.63 -29.62 7.66
CA CYS A 182 -6.56 -30.14 9.03
C CYS A 182 -7.96 -30.45 9.59
N ALA A 183 -8.96 -29.60 9.29
CA ALA A 183 -10.36 -29.82 9.64
C ALA A 183 -10.96 -31.02 8.90
N PHE A 184 -10.68 -31.16 7.60
CA PHE A 184 -11.09 -32.31 6.79
C PHE A 184 -10.44 -33.60 7.28
N ARG A 185 -9.15 -33.58 7.57
CA ARG A 185 -8.41 -34.74 8.12
C ARG A 185 -8.92 -35.13 9.50
N LYS A 186 -9.24 -34.17 10.38
CA LYS A 186 -9.92 -34.46 11.65
C LYS A 186 -11.28 -35.11 11.40
N LYS A 187 -12.09 -34.57 10.49
CA LYS A 187 -13.42 -35.10 10.15
C LYS A 187 -13.35 -36.52 9.56
N CYS A 188 -12.36 -36.80 8.71
CA CYS A 188 -12.10 -38.15 8.20
C CYS A 188 -11.63 -39.12 9.29
N VAL A 189 -10.74 -38.69 10.20
CA VAL A 189 -10.30 -39.53 11.33
C VAL A 189 -11.46 -39.84 12.27
N TYR A 190 -12.33 -38.87 12.56
CA TYR A 190 -13.55 -39.08 13.35
C TYR A 190 -14.53 -40.05 12.68
N HIS A 191 -14.72 -39.96 11.35
CA HIS A 191 -15.56 -40.92 10.62
C HIS A 191 -14.93 -42.32 10.54
N LEU A 192 -13.60 -42.41 10.39
CA LEU A 192 -12.90 -43.68 10.34
C LEU A 192 -12.91 -44.39 11.71
N SER A 193 -12.81 -43.64 12.81
CA SER A 193 -12.96 -44.19 14.17
C SER A 193 -14.40 -44.58 14.50
N LEU A 194 -15.40 -43.88 13.96
CA LEU A 194 -16.81 -44.24 14.13
C LEU A 194 -17.17 -45.54 13.38
N CYS A 195 -16.64 -45.72 12.16
CA CYS A 195 -16.81 -46.97 11.40
C CYS A 195 -16.10 -48.17 12.04
N ALA A 196 -14.92 -47.95 12.65
CA ALA A 196 -14.21 -49.00 13.37
C ALA A 196 -14.98 -49.49 14.63
N CYS A 197 -15.69 -48.60 15.32
CA CYS A 197 -16.53 -48.99 16.46
C CYS A 197 -17.84 -49.71 16.08
N CYS A 198 -18.40 -49.46 14.89
CA CYS A 198 -19.58 -50.20 14.41
C CYS A 198 -19.25 -51.60 13.88
N SER A 199 -17.97 -51.94 13.67
CA SER A 199 -17.54 -53.23 13.12
C SER A 199 -17.14 -54.25 14.20
N ILE A 200 -17.32 -53.92 15.49
CA ILE A 200 -16.95 -54.74 16.66
C ILE A 200 -18.20 -55.19 17.46
N LEU A 201 -19.39 -54.89 16.96
CA LEU A 201 -20.69 -55.40 17.44
C LEU A 201 -21.31 -56.27 16.34
#